data_AF-F0LKG9-F1
#
_entry.id   AF-F0LKG9-F1
#
_cell.length_a   1.000
_cell.length_b   1.000
_cell.length_c   1.000
_cell.angle_alpha   90.00
_cell.angle_beta   90.00
_cell.angle_gamma   90.00
#
_symmetry.space_group_name_H-M   'P 1'
#
loop_
_entity.id
_entity.type
_entity.pdbx_description
1 polymer ?
#
loop_
_entity_poly.entity_id
_entity_poly.type
_entity_poly.pdbx_seq_one_letter_code
_entity_poly.pdbx_strand_id
1 'polypeptide(L)'
;MTGTISKIVRFEDEEEFLMDMENIMERFTYLTSRYGGGNVIEGFLLWDYVGIQDDEGIKIFRIGEFPYIEGTLKVDYETLRILERYFDEIESRWSDLSVEEIDYFIRMLNEALEREIVFYEAYDLGLNRDEAYLILNIKALHYLDRVVDAEDREVLEEAVGLLMKYV
;
A
#
# COMPACT_ATOMS: atom_id res chain seq x y z
N MET A 1 -19.05 3.08 -7.64
CA MET A 1 -17.78 2.42 -8.00
C MET A 1 -17.64 2.30 -9.52
N THR A 2 -18.06 3.31 -10.29
CA THR A 2 -17.91 3.31 -11.76
C THR A 2 -16.74 4.23 -12.10
N GLY A 3 -15.59 3.65 -12.46
CA GLY A 3 -14.39 4.42 -12.84
C GLY A 3 -13.12 4.13 -12.04
N THR A 4 -13.17 3.32 -10.98
CA THR A 4 -11.98 2.78 -10.32
C THR A 4 -11.54 1.49 -11.03
N ILE A 5 -10.26 1.37 -11.35
CA ILE A 5 -9.63 0.14 -11.83
C ILE A 5 -8.54 -0.28 -10.86
N SER A 6 -8.29 -1.58 -10.78
CA SER A 6 -7.12 -2.11 -10.09
C SER A 6 -6.21 -2.84 -11.06
N LYS A 7 -4.90 -2.77 -10.80
CA LYS A 7 -3.89 -3.39 -11.66
C LYS A 7 -2.67 -3.77 -10.86
N ILE A 8 -2.15 -4.97 -11.13
CA ILE A 8 -0.82 -5.39 -10.68
C ILE A 8 0.20 -4.81 -11.66
N VAL A 9 1.16 -4.07 -11.14
CA VAL A 9 2.29 -3.51 -11.88
C VAL A 9 3.59 -4.12 -11.38
N ARG A 10 4.60 -4.19 -12.25
CA ARG A 10 5.93 -4.69 -11.91
C ARG A 10 6.90 -3.53 -11.77
N PHE A 11 7.86 -3.66 -10.86
CA PHE A 11 8.97 -2.75 -10.69
C PHE A 11 10.29 -3.52 -10.60
N GLU A 12 11.39 -2.92 -11.05
CA GLU A 12 12.73 -3.53 -10.95
C GLU A 12 13.45 -3.14 -9.66
N ASP A 13 13.19 -1.92 -9.18
CA ASP A 13 13.77 -1.34 -7.97
C ASP A 13 12.64 -0.76 -7.11
N GLU A 14 12.50 -1.28 -5.88
CA GLU A 14 11.44 -0.89 -4.95
C GLU A 14 11.62 0.54 -4.43
N GLU A 15 12.87 0.98 -4.18
CA GLU A 15 13.16 2.34 -3.70
C GLU A 15 12.80 3.35 -4.78
N GLU A 16 13.21 3.09 -6.03
CA GLU A 16 12.83 3.93 -7.17
C GLU A 16 11.32 3.95 -7.39
N PHE A 17 10.65 2.79 -7.29
CA PHE A 17 9.19 2.71 -7.39
C PHE A 17 8.49 3.56 -6.34
N LEU A 18 8.90 3.47 -5.07
CA LEU A 18 8.32 4.24 -3.98
C LEU A 18 8.52 5.74 -4.17
N MET A 19 9.73 6.15 -4.57
CA MET A 19 10.02 7.56 -4.89
C MET A 19 9.17 8.07 -6.05
N ASP A 20 9.02 7.29 -7.12
CA ASP A 20 8.18 7.67 -8.26
C ASP A 20 6.70 7.75 -7.86
N MET A 21 6.20 6.79 -7.06
CA MET A 21 4.82 6.79 -6.56
C MET A 21 4.53 7.99 -5.64
N GLU A 22 5.45 8.35 -4.74
CA GLU A 22 5.35 9.55 -3.92
C GLU A 22 5.27 10.80 -4.82
N ASN A 23 6.18 10.92 -5.78
CA ASN A 23 6.21 12.01 -6.76
C ASN A 23 4.91 12.13 -7.58
N ILE A 24 4.33 11.01 -8.00
CA ILE A 24 3.06 10.97 -8.75
C ILE A 24 1.92 11.42 -7.84
N MET A 25 1.85 10.88 -6.62
CA MET A 25 0.82 11.21 -5.64
C MET A 25 0.85 12.69 -5.24
N GLU A 26 2.04 13.27 -5.02
CA GLU A 26 2.19 14.69 -4.72
C GLU A 26 1.65 15.58 -5.83
N ARG A 27 2.02 15.29 -7.08
CA ARG A 27 1.53 16.03 -8.26
C ARG A 27 0.01 15.94 -8.41
N PHE A 28 -0.56 14.74 -8.28
CA PHE A 28 -2.01 14.58 -8.33
C PHE A 28 -2.71 15.25 -7.14
N THR A 29 -2.12 15.24 -5.95
CA THR A 29 -2.65 15.92 -4.77
C THR A 29 -2.66 17.43 -4.98
N TYR A 30 -1.59 17.99 -5.54
CA TYR A 30 -1.53 19.40 -5.93
C TYR A 30 -2.65 19.76 -6.92
N LEU A 31 -2.76 19.01 -8.02
CA LEU A 31 -3.79 19.25 -9.04
C LEU A 31 -5.20 19.12 -8.47
N THR A 32 -5.45 18.08 -7.67
CA THR A 32 -6.76 17.84 -7.04
C THR A 32 -7.11 18.94 -6.03
N SER A 33 -6.12 19.46 -5.30
CA SER A 33 -6.32 20.56 -4.36
C SER A 33 -6.68 21.87 -5.06
N ARG A 34 -6.13 22.11 -6.25
CA ARG A 34 -6.40 23.33 -7.04
C ARG A 34 -7.69 23.23 -7.87
N TYR A 35 -7.95 22.09 -8.50
CA TYR A 35 -9.04 21.93 -9.49
C TYR A 35 -10.20 21.03 -9.03
N GLY A 36 -10.08 20.37 -7.87
CA GLY A 36 -11.00 19.33 -7.41
C GLY A 36 -10.81 18.01 -8.16
N GLY A 37 -11.77 17.07 -8.05
CA GLY A 37 -11.80 15.87 -8.89
C GLY A 37 -11.57 14.53 -8.18
N GLY A 38 -11.18 14.55 -6.90
CA GLY A 38 -10.85 13.34 -6.14
C GLY A 38 -9.45 12.79 -6.48
N ASN A 39 -8.99 11.81 -5.71
CA ASN A 39 -7.64 11.26 -5.86
C ASN A 39 -7.56 10.35 -7.08
N VAL A 40 -6.55 10.57 -7.93
CA VAL A 40 -6.28 9.70 -9.10
C VAL A 40 -5.72 8.36 -8.65
N ILE A 41 -4.79 8.36 -7.69
CA ILE A 41 -4.32 7.16 -7.02
C ILE A 41 -5.09 7.05 -5.70
N GLU A 42 -5.96 6.04 -5.60
CA GLU A 42 -6.74 5.79 -4.38
C GLU A 42 -5.94 4.99 -3.35
N GLY A 43 -4.90 4.29 -3.80
CA GLY A 43 -3.94 3.61 -2.94
C GLY A 43 -3.09 2.62 -3.74
N PHE A 44 -2.06 2.11 -3.09
CA PHE A 44 -1.31 0.95 -3.57
C PHE A 44 -0.93 0.03 -2.41
N LEU A 45 -0.68 -1.23 -2.73
CA LEU A 45 -0.20 -2.24 -1.79
C LEU A 45 1.02 -2.93 -2.39
N LEU A 46 2.11 -2.99 -1.61
CA LEU A 46 3.24 -3.86 -1.89
C LEU A 46 3.04 -5.24 -1.27
N TRP A 47 3.92 -6.15 -1.65
CA TRP A 47 3.95 -7.55 -1.18
C TRP A 47 4.10 -7.69 0.33
N ASP A 48 4.53 -6.66 1.05
CA ASP A 48 4.86 -6.72 2.47
C ASP A 48 3.94 -5.88 3.38
N TYR A 49 2.83 -5.42 2.82
CA TYR A 49 1.79 -4.76 3.59
C TYR A 49 0.99 -5.77 4.41
N VAL A 50 0.79 -5.44 5.68
CA VAL A 50 -0.01 -6.21 6.63
C VAL A 50 -1.04 -5.29 7.29
N GLY A 51 -2.22 -5.84 7.57
CA GLY A 51 -3.27 -5.19 8.33
C GLY A 51 -3.38 -5.79 9.72
N ILE A 52 -3.54 -4.97 10.76
CA ILE A 52 -3.94 -5.43 12.10
C ILE A 52 -5.24 -4.75 12.49
N GLN A 53 -6.23 -5.53 12.89
CA GLN A 53 -7.46 -5.03 13.51
C GLN A 53 -7.28 -4.83 15.00
N ASP A 54 -7.58 -3.61 15.45
CA ASP A 54 -7.70 -3.24 16.85
C ASP A 54 -9.09 -2.66 17.14
N ASP A 55 -9.29 -2.13 18.35
CA ASP A 55 -10.59 -1.56 18.77
C ASP A 55 -11.02 -0.31 17.95
N GLU A 56 -10.10 0.33 17.22
CA GLU A 56 -10.36 1.55 16.42
C GLU A 56 -10.56 1.24 14.93
N GLY A 57 -10.09 0.09 14.45
CA GLY A 57 -10.26 -0.33 13.06
C GLY A 57 -9.08 -1.17 12.57
N ILE A 58 -8.85 -1.16 11.25
CA ILE A 58 -7.72 -1.86 10.64
C ILE A 58 -6.59 -0.86 10.37
N LYS A 59 -5.40 -1.16 10.89
CA LYS A 59 -4.17 -0.40 10.62
C LYS A 59 -3.33 -1.17 9.61
N ILE A 60 -3.03 -0.51 8.50
CA ILE A 60 -2.29 -1.07 7.37
C ILE A 60 -0.91 -0.41 7.33
N PHE A 61 0.14 -1.22 7.31
CA PHE A 61 1.54 -0.77 7.36
C PHE A 61 2.44 -1.82 6.73
N ARG A 62 3.69 -1.47 6.42
CA ARG A 62 4.69 -2.44 5.96
C ARG A 62 5.25 -3.21 7.16
N ILE A 63 5.51 -4.50 7.04
CA ILE A 63 5.99 -5.33 8.19
C ILE A 63 7.17 -4.68 8.94
N GLY A 64 8.17 -4.13 8.24
CA GLY A 64 9.32 -3.44 8.88
C GLY A 64 8.97 -2.15 9.64
N GLU A 65 7.73 -1.66 9.52
CA GLU A 65 7.24 -0.49 10.24
C GLU A 65 6.58 -0.85 11.58
N PHE A 66 6.46 -2.13 11.92
CA PHE A 66 5.82 -2.58 13.16
C PHE A 66 6.33 -1.86 14.43
N PRO A 67 7.65 -1.66 14.64
CA PRO A 67 8.15 -0.95 15.82
C PRO A 67 7.67 0.51 15.94
N TYR A 68 7.26 1.14 14.83
CA TYR A 68 6.76 2.51 14.84
C TYR A 68 5.24 2.58 15.07
N ILE A 69 4.51 1.51 14.78
CA ILE A 69 3.05 1.48 14.86
C ILE A 69 2.53 0.76 16.12
N GLU A 70 3.33 -0.09 16.76
CA GLU A 70 2.93 -0.89 17.92
C GLU A 70 2.31 -0.06 19.06
N GLY A 71 2.90 1.11 19.38
CA GLY A 71 2.41 2.01 20.42
C GLY A 71 1.07 2.69 20.09
N THR A 72 0.62 2.59 18.84
CA THR A 72 -0.68 3.10 18.42
C THR A 72 -1.78 2.05 18.53
N LEU A 73 -1.45 0.75 18.53
CA LEU A 73 -2.42 -0.34 18.52
C LEU A 73 -3.25 -0.37 19.81
N LYS A 74 -4.58 -0.41 19.66
CA LYS A 74 -5.53 -0.58 20.77
C LYS A 74 -5.78 -2.06 21.04
N VAL A 75 -4.76 -2.75 21.51
CA VAL A 75 -4.80 -4.17 21.88
C VAL A 75 -4.28 -4.36 23.31
N ASP A 76 -4.60 -5.50 23.92
CA ASP A 76 -4.06 -5.84 25.22
C ASP A 76 -2.55 -6.19 25.13
N TYR A 77 -1.87 -6.13 26.28
CA TYR A 77 -0.42 -6.34 26.35
C TYR A 77 0.02 -7.74 25.90
N GLU A 78 -0.80 -8.77 26.11
CA GLU A 78 -0.47 -10.14 25.72
C GLU A 78 -0.52 -10.27 24.20
N THR A 79 -1.59 -9.74 23.58
CA THR A 79 -1.71 -9.62 22.12
C THR A 79 -0.52 -8.87 21.53
N LEU A 80 -0.16 -7.72 22.08
CA LEU A 80 0.97 -6.91 21.59
C LEU A 80 2.29 -7.68 21.61
N ARG A 81 2.56 -8.39 22.71
CA ARG A 81 3.78 -9.18 22.89
C ARG A 81 3.86 -10.36 21.91
N ILE A 82 2.73 -10.97 21.57
CA ILE A 82 2.69 -12.03 20.55
C ILE A 82 3.00 -11.42 19.18
N LEU A 83 2.37 -10.30 18.83
CA LEU A 83 2.62 -9.59 17.57
C LEU A 83 4.10 -9.25 17.41
N GLU A 84 4.70 -8.58 18.40
CA GLU A 84 6.12 -8.20 18.42
C GLU A 84 7.03 -9.39 18.11
N ARG A 85 6.85 -10.51 18.82
CA ARG A 85 7.66 -11.71 18.62
C ARG A 85 7.58 -12.26 17.19
N TYR A 86 6.39 -12.27 16.59
CA TYR A 86 6.22 -12.80 15.23
C TYR A 86 6.75 -11.84 14.17
N PHE A 87 6.51 -10.53 14.32
CA PHE A 87 7.04 -9.55 13.37
C PHE A 87 8.56 -9.46 13.43
N ASP A 88 9.18 -9.55 14.61
CA ASP A 88 10.64 -9.66 14.75
C ASP A 88 11.19 -10.90 14.01
N GLU A 89 10.49 -12.04 14.09
CA GLU A 89 10.90 -13.27 13.40
C GLU A 89 10.81 -13.10 11.88
N ILE A 90 9.73 -12.50 11.38
CA ILE A 90 9.56 -12.21 9.95
C ILE A 90 10.64 -11.24 9.46
N GLU A 91 10.90 -10.16 10.20
CA GLU A 91 11.91 -9.16 9.87
C GLU A 91 13.32 -9.79 9.83
N SER A 92 13.63 -10.68 10.77
CA SER A 92 14.93 -11.37 10.82
C SER A 92 15.24 -12.23 9.58
N ARG A 93 14.20 -12.61 8.81
CA ARG A 93 14.29 -13.44 7.60
C ARG A 93 13.91 -12.69 6.33
N TRP A 94 13.71 -11.37 6.40
CA TRP A 94 13.09 -10.56 5.36
C TRP A 94 13.58 -10.78 3.93
N SER A 95 14.90 -10.90 3.75
CA SER A 95 15.52 -11.09 2.43
C SER A 95 15.14 -12.41 1.76
N ASP A 96 14.74 -13.40 2.56
CA ASP A 96 14.60 -14.77 2.12
C ASP A 96 13.13 -15.19 2.00
N LEU A 97 12.20 -14.39 2.55
CA LEU A 97 10.79 -14.78 2.62
C LEU A 97 10.04 -14.57 1.31
N SER A 98 9.35 -15.60 0.82
CA SER A 98 8.35 -15.42 -0.22
C SER A 98 7.02 -14.90 0.35
N VAL A 99 6.12 -14.48 -0.55
CA VAL A 99 4.74 -14.07 -0.19
C VAL A 99 3.98 -15.23 0.48
N GLU A 100 4.19 -16.46 0.00
CA GLU A 100 3.64 -17.67 0.63
C GLU A 100 4.17 -17.90 2.05
N GLU A 101 5.46 -17.65 2.28
CA GLU A 101 6.04 -17.82 3.60
C GLU A 101 5.51 -16.76 4.57
N ILE A 102 5.30 -15.52 4.12
CA ILE A 102 4.65 -14.48 4.93
C ILE A 102 3.22 -14.88 5.27
N ASP A 103 2.40 -15.31 4.30
CA ASP A 103 1.04 -15.81 4.55
C ASP A 103 1.04 -16.93 5.60
N TYR A 104 1.97 -17.87 5.49
CA TYR A 104 2.13 -18.93 6.49
C TYR A 104 2.44 -18.38 7.89
N PHE A 105 3.36 -17.40 8.01
CA PHE A 105 3.66 -16.74 9.28
C PHE A 105 2.45 -16.02 9.88
N ILE A 106 1.69 -15.30 9.05
CA ILE A 106 0.49 -14.57 9.48
C ILE A 106 -0.60 -15.53 9.96
N ARG A 107 -0.76 -16.69 9.30
CA ARG A 107 -1.66 -17.75 9.78
C ARG A 107 -1.25 -18.29 11.15
N MET A 108 0.04 -18.62 11.33
CA MET A 108 0.56 -19.07 12.64
C MET A 108 0.39 -18.01 13.73
N LEU A 109 0.52 -16.73 13.37
CA LEU A 109 0.31 -15.61 14.29
C LEU A 109 -1.16 -15.52 14.73
N ASN A 110 -2.11 -15.57 13.80
CA ASN A 110 -3.54 -15.60 14.13
C ASN A 110 -3.92 -16.85 14.96
N GLU A 111 -3.34 -18.01 14.66
CA GLU A 111 -3.49 -19.22 15.48
C GLU A 111 -2.99 -19.00 16.91
N ALA A 112 -1.81 -18.39 17.08
CA ALA A 112 -1.24 -18.09 18.40
C ALA A 112 -2.05 -17.04 19.18
N LEU A 113 -2.74 -16.14 18.48
CA LEU A 113 -3.64 -15.16 19.06
C LEU A 113 -5.04 -15.72 19.37
N GLU A 114 -5.35 -16.93 18.88
CA GLU A 114 -6.68 -17.54 18.90
C GLU A 114 -7.76 -16.65 18.27
N ARG A 115 -7.36 -15.72 17.39
CA ARG A 115 -8.20 -14.71 16.76
C ARG A 115 -7.64 -14.33 15.40
N GLU A 116 -8.53 -14.14 14.43
CA GLU A 116 -8.19 -13.65 13.09
C GLU A 116 -8.23 -12.12 13.09
N ILE A 117 -7.13 -11.49 13.51
CA ILE A 117 -7.01 -10.02 13.58
C ILE A 117 -5.87 -9.48 12.73
N VAL A 118 -5.02 -10.34 12.18
CA VAL A 118 -3.92 -9.96 11.30
C VAL A 118 -4.25 -10.41 9.88
N PHE A 119 -4.22 -9.48 8.93
CA PHE A 119 -4.63 -9.68 7.55
C PHE A 119 -3.46 -9.45 6.60
N TYR A 120 -3.33 -10.32 5.60
CA TYR A 120 -2.27 -10.25 4.61
C TYR A 120 -2.82 -10.54 3.22
N GLU A 121 -3.13 -9.49 2.48
CA GLU A 121 -3.86 -9.59 1.22
C GLU A 121 -2.93 -9.85 0.02
N ALA A 122 -1.62 -9.60 0.15
CA ALA A 122 -0.70 -9.73 -0.99
C ALA A 122 -0.69 -11.15 -1.58
N TYR A 123 -0.81 -12.18 -0.74
CA TYR A 123 -0.93 -13.57 -1.18
C TYR A 123 -2.22 -13.84 -1.96
N ASP A 124 -3.36 -13.41 -1.43
CA ASP A 124 -4.67 -13.61 -2.08
C ASP A 124 -4.81 -12.80 -3.38
N LEU A 125 -4.12 -11.66 -3.46
CA LEU A 125 -4.00 -10.85 -4.67
C LEU A 125 -3.02 -11.44 -5.71
N GLY A 126 -2.23 -12.45 -5.34
CA GLY A 126 -1.24 -13.08 -6.21
C GLY A 126 -0.05 -12.17 -6.53
N LEU A 127 0.31 -11.26 -5.62
CA LEU A 127 1.48 -10.38 -5.79
C LEU A 127 2.78 -11.15 -5.63
N ASN A 128 3.76 -10.81 -6.46
CA ASN A 128 5.17 -11.14 -6.24
C ASN A 128 5.91 -9.99 -5.52
N ARG A 129 7.15 -10.24 -5.09
CA ARG A 129 7.98 -9.25 -4.37
C ARG A 129 8.29 -8.01 -5.20
N ASP A 130 8.37 -8.16 -6.51
CA ASP A 130 8.63 -7.13 -7.50
C ASP A 130 7.34 -6.53 -8.09
N GLU A 131 6.20 -6.75 -7.41
CA GLU A 131 4.88 -6.32 -7.87
C GLU A 131 4.16 -5.45 -6.83
N ALA A 132 3.37 -4.50 -7.34
CA ALA A 132 2.48 -3.65 -6.55
C ALA A 132 1.06 -3.74 -7.09
N TYR A 133 0.08 -3.75 -6.19
CA TYR A 133 -1.33 -3.61 -6.53
C TYR A 133 -1.73 -2.13 -6.49
N LEU A 134 -2.00 -1.52 -7.65
CA LEU A 134 -2.43 -0.13 -7.75
C LEU A 134 -3.96 -0.02 -7.86
N ILE A 135 -4.52 0.98 -7.19
CA ILE A 135 -5.94 1.35 -7.30
C ILE A 135 -6.03 2.75 -7.92
N LEU A 136 -6.59 2.83 -9.13
CA LEU A 136 -6.63 4.05 -9.94
C LEU A 136 -8.06 4.51 -10.20
N ASN A 137 -8.33 5.78 -9.91
CA ASN A 137 -9.59 6.44 -10.26
C ASN A 137 -9.48 7.11 -11.63
N ILE A 138 -9.82 6.36 -12.68
CA ILE A 138 -9.78 6.83 -14.07
C ILE A 138 -10.74 8.01 -14.30
N LYS A 139 -11.83 8.08 -13.54
CA LYS A 139 -12.75 9.22 -13.62
C LYS A 139 -12.11 10.50 -13.11
N ALA A 140 -11.38 10.44 -12.00
CA ALA A 140 -10.62 11.58 -11.46
C ALA A 140 -9.55 12.03 -12.47
N LEU A 141 -8.83 11.08 -13.08
CA LEU A 141 -7.84 11.39 -14.11
C LEU A 141 -8.47 12.09 -15.33
N HIS A 142 -9.57 11.57 -15.86
CA HIS A 142 -10.29 12.21 -16.96
C HIS A 142 -10.90 13.58 -16.59
N TYR A 143 -11.25 13.78 -15.32
CA TYR A 143 -11.69 15.08 -14.85
C TYR A 143 -10.53 16.07 -14.91
N LEU A 144 -9.38 15.75 -14.33
CA LEU A 144 -8.19 16.61 -14.34
C LEU A 144 -7.74 16.95 -15.77
N ASP A 145 -7.71 15.97 -16.69
CA ASP A 145 -7.37 16.20 -18.09
C ASP A 145 -8.26 17.25 -18.78
N ARG A 146 -9.51 17.44 -18.31
CA ARG A 146 -10.44 18.43 -18.88
C ARG A 146 -10.38 19.79 -18.22
N VAL A 147 -10.03 19.87 -16.93
CA VAL A 147 -10.14 21.10 -16.13
C VAL A 147 -8.82 21.79 -15.85
N VAL A 148 -7.70 21.07 -15.92
CA VAL A 148 -6.36 21.64 -15.75
C VAL A 148 -6.08 22.60 -16.90
N ASP A 149 -5.67 23.82 -16.54
CA ASP A 149 -5.34 24.88 -17.51
C ASP A 149 -3.92 24.72 -18.07
N ALA A 150 -3.50 25.66 -18.92
CA ALA A 150 -2.20 25.60 -19.58
C ALA A 150 -1.01 25.78 -18.62
N GLU A 151 -1.19 26.41 -17.45
CA GLU A 151 -0.09 26.66 -16.51
C GLU A 151 0.33 25.36 -15.82
N ASP A 152 -0.64 24.53 -15.42
CA ASP A 152 -0.41 23.28 -14.70
C ASP A 152 -0.45 22.03 -15.61
N ARG A 153 -0.53 22.22 -16.93
CA ARG A 153 -0.62 21.12 -17.90
C ARG A 153 0.60 20.20 -17.87
N GLU A 154 1.79 20.78 -17.76
CA GLU A 154 3.05 20.05 -17.67
C GLU A 154 3.07 19.13 -16.42
N VAL A 155 2.56 19.60 -15.28
CA VAL A 155 2.48 18.81 -14.04
C VAL A 155 1.61 17.57 -14.23
N LEU A 156 0.48 17.72 -14.93
CA LEU A 156 -0.40 16.57 -15.25
C LEU A 156 0.30 15.59 -16.19
N GLU A 157 0.94 16.09 -17.26
CA GLU A 157 1.62 15.26 -18.25
C GLU A 157 2.81 14.52 -17.65
N GLU A 158 3.58 15.14 -16.77
CA GLU A 158 4.65 14.50 -16.01
C GLU A 158 4.11 13.40 -15.09
N ALA A 159 3.07 13.69 -14.30
CA ALA A 159 2.49 12.71 -13.38
C ALA A 159 1.94 11.48 -14.12
N VAL A 160 1.26 11.70 -15.25
CA VAL A 160 0.79 10.62 -16.11
C VAL A 160 1.95 9.89 -16.77
N GLY A 161 2.97 10.60 -17.24
CA GLY A 161 4.17 10.02 -17.85
C GLY A 161 4.90 9.08 -16.88
N LEU A 162 5.08 9.49 -15.63
CA LEU A 162 5.65 8.66 -14.57
C LEU A 162 4.76 7.44 -14.28
N LEU A 163 3.44 7.60 -14.17
CA LEU A 163 2.52 6.49 -13.95
C LEU A 163 2.58 5.45 -15.09
N MET A 164 2.69 5.91 -16.34
CA MET A 164 2.77 5.07 -17.54
C MET A 164 4.09 4.28 -17.63
N LYS A 165 5.10 4.58 -16.81
CA LYS A 165 6.31 3.74 -16.67
C LYS A 165 5.97 2.35 -16.11
N TYR A 166 4.92 2.25 -15.30
CA TYR A 166 4.54 1.04 -14.56
C TYR A 166 3.27 0.35 -15.09
N VAL A 167 2.38 1.10 -15.74
CA VAL A 167 1.08 0.63 -16.27
C VAL A 167 1.19 0.16 -17.71
#